data_AF-A0A953RK72-F1
#
_entry.id   AF-A0A953RK72-F1
#
_cell.length_a   1.000
_cell.length_b   1.000
_cell.length_c   1.000
_cell.angle_alpha   90.00
_cell.angle_beta   90.00
_cell.angle_gamma   90.00
#
_symmetry.space_group_name_H-M   'P 1'
#
loop_
_entity.id
_entity.type
_entity.pdbx_description
1 polymer ?
#
loop_
_entity_poly.entity_id
_entity_poly.type
_entity_poly.pdbx_seq_one_letter_code
_entity_poly.pdbx_strand_id
1 'polypeptide(L)'
;MPHHALAYVFFGHVNIDYDGSPTAYGPRQMMNPQPDDDLTNAGNATKGWFGVMSYSPSDPLVTSRKVLIDPTASQFLGKFPVIQRKLNGDPNPGFYVSTTPQAYGKPYLQNSYIDASRVPFGALDGRLRPLGLSLGDYGLAIRHDQNLQSAFYFVDSGATQYALGECSHRVGKDLGGTGRGSHFNNNYPVSFIIFPRSGTGPPKLLIEQSDATIQAALRPRLFDLSRASNAQELCLLMGFNEVAPTNLPRGKAKLDEYLRNPGRPKPSNYATILLGLATFGFQSYLPSPKKVEIF
;
A
#
# COMPACT_ATOMS: atom_id res chain seq x y z
N MET A 1 12.12 19.42 -23.01
CA MET A 1 11.04 19.88 -22.11
C MET A 1 10.80 18.76 -21.09
N PRO A 2 11.02 18.90 -19.77
CA PRO A 2 10.56 17.87 -18.85
C PRO A 2 9.13 18.21 -18.44
N HIS A 3 8.14 17.93 -19.31
CA HIS A 3 6.73 18.15 -18.97
C HIS A 3 6.14 17.06 -18.05
N HIS A 4 6.98 16.17 -17.50
CA HIS A 4 6.54 15.11 -16.60
C HIS A 4 7.45 15.03 -15.37
N ALA A 5 6.84 15.03 -14.19
CA ALA A 5 7.52 14.75 -12.93
C ALA A 5 8.19 13.36 -12.98
N LEU A 6 9.40 13.25 -12.42
CA LEU A 6 10.08 11.96 -12.25
C LEU A 6 9.38 11.10 -11.19
N ALA A 7 8.90 11.76 -10.15
CA ALA A 7 8.18 11.17 -9.03
C ALA A 7 7.20 12.20 -8.48
N TYR A 8 6.18 11.71 -7.78
CA TYR A 8 5.36 12.53 -6.90
C TYR A 8 5.62 12.09 -5.46
N VAL A 9 5.55 13.04 -4.53
CA VAL A 9 5.73 12.76 -3.12
C VAL A 9 4.55 13.28 -2.33
N PHE A 10 3.95 12.40 -1.52
CA PHE A 10 2.92 12.80 -0.57
C PHE A 10 3.28 12.31 0.84
N PHE A 11 2.69 12.96 1.83
CA PHE A 11 2.99 12.76 3.23
C PHE A 11 1.72 12.39 3.99
N GLY A 12 1.84 11.47 4.93
CA GLY A 12 0.72 11.06 5.75
C GLY A 12 1.07 9.91 6.67
N HIS A 13 0.08 9.05 6.89
CA HIS A 13 0.20 7.79 7.61
C HIS A 13 -0.14 6.65 6.66
N VAL A 14 0.21 5.42 7.04
CA VAL A 14 -0.28 4.23 6.33
C VAL A 14 -1.69 3.90 6.80
N ASN A 15 -2.62 3.72 5.86
CA ASN A 15 -3.89 3.07 6.13
C ASN A 15 -3.75 1.61 5.72
N ILE A 16 -4.03 0.69 6.63
CA ILE A 16 -3.82 -0.73 6.34
C ILE A 16 -5.05 -1.28 5.65
N ASP A 17 -4.81 -1.86 4.49
CA ASP A 17 -5.75 -2.69 3.77
C ASP A 17 -5.36 -4.16 3.97
N TYR A 18 -6.32 -4.94 4.47
CA TYR A 18 -6.15 -6.37 4.72
C TYR A 18 -6.68 -7.23 3.57
N ASP A 19 -7.33 -6.63 2.56
CA ASP A 19 -7.90 -7.33 1.42
C ASP A 19 -6.86 -8.17 0.68
N GLY A 20 -7.17 -9.46 0.49
CA GLY A 20 -6.27 -10.49 -0.04
C GLY A 20 -5.45 -11.25 1.01
N SER A 21 -5.35 -10.77 2.26
CA SER A 21 -4.69 -11.54 3.31
C SER A 21 -5.50 -12.79 3.67
N PRO A 22 -4.88 -13.99 3.71
CA PRO A 22 -5.55 -15.21 4.13
C PRO A 22 -6.14 -15.21 5.54
N THR A 23 -5.76 -14.26 6.38
CA THR A 23 -6.23 -14.12 7.77
C THR A 23 -7.01 -12.82 8.01
N ALA A 24 -7.33 -12.07 6.96
CA ALA A 24 -8.04 -10.78 7.06
C ALA A 24 -9.37 -10.93 7.80
N TYR A 25 -10.22 -11.83 7.32
CA TYR A 25 -11.61 -11.94 7.74
C TYR A 25 -11.97 -13.37 8.13
N GLY A 26 -12.84 -13.51 9.13
CA GLY A 26 -13.37 -14.80 9.56
C GLY A 26 -14.63 -14.64 10.42
N PRO A 27 -15.21 -15.76 10.89
CA PRO A 27 -16.39 -15.73 11.74
C PRO A 27 -16.18 -14.89 12.99
N ARG A 28 -17.20 -14.11 13.39
CA ARG A 28 -17.11 -13.19 14.55
C ARG A 28 -16.70 -13.87 15.86
N GLN A 29 -17.03 -15.16 16.01
CA GLN A 29 -16.75 -15.96 17.20
C GLN A 29 -15.34 -16.57 17.19
N MET A 30 -14.61 -16.42 16.08
CA MET A 30 -13.24 -16.91 15.94
C MET A 30 -12.29 -16.05 16.77
N MET A 31 -11.95 -16.54 17.96
CA MET A 31 -11.05 -15.85 18.90
C MET A 31 -9.60 -16.36 18.85
N ASN A 32 -9.36 -17.55 18.27
CA ASN A 32 -8.02 -18.12 18.19
C ASN A 32 -7.83 -19.00 16.94
N PRO A 33 -7.05 -18.55 15.94
CA PRO A 33 -6.52 -17.19 15.80
C PRO A 33 -7.63 -16.19 15.46
N GLN A 34 -7.60 -15.00 16.07
CA GLN A 34 -8.53 -13.91 15.71
C GLN A 34 -8.22 -13.39 14.29
N PRO A 35 -9.23 -13.02 13.48
CA PRO A 35 -9.04 -12.27 12.24
C PRO A 35 -8.24 -10.98 12.40
N ASP A 36 -7.51 -10.61 11.34
CA ASP A 36 -6.68 -9.40 11.35
C ASP A 36 -7.51 -8.13 11.17
N ASP A 37 -8.72 -8.22 10.62
CA ASP A 37 -9.62 -7.09 10.41
C ASP A 37 -11.09 -7.45 10.72
N ASP A 38 -11.91 -6.42 10.90
CA ASP A 38 -13.34 -6.57 11.15
C ASP A 38 -14.08 -6.84 9.82
N LEU A 39 -14.93 -7.88 9.81
CA LEU A 39 -15.74 -8.24 8.65
C LEU A 39 -16.62 -7.08 8.13
N THR A 40 -17.00 -6.14 9.00
CA THR A 40 -17.76 -4.94 8.62
C THR A 40 -17.01 -4.02 7.66
N ASN A 41 -15.68 -4.13 7.58
CA ASN A 41 -14.86 -3.41 6.61
C ASN A 41 -14.89 -4.06 5.22
N ALA A 42 -15.33 -5.32 5.09
CA ALA A 42 -15.27 -6.08 3.83
C ALA A 42 -16.56 -6.01 2.99
N GLY A 43 -17.61 -5.34 3.46
CA GLY A 43 -18.90 -5.32 2.76
C GLY A 43 -19.93 -4.38 3.36
N ASN A 44 -20.95 -4.04 2.57
CA ASN A 44 -22.13 -3.34 3.07
C ASN A 44 -23.39 -3.68 2.26
N ALA A 45 -24.56 -3.27 2.78
CA ALA A 45 -25.86 -3.55 2.17
C ALA A 45 -26.02 -2.97 0.75
N THR A 46 -25.31 -1.88 0.43
CA THR A 46 -25.44 -1.18 -0.87
C THR A 46 -24.56 -1.79 -1.96
N LYS A 47 -23.30 -2.10 -1.63
CA LYS A 47 -22.29 -2.58 -2.60
C LYS A 47 -22.14 -4.09 -2.60
N GLY A 48 -22.70 -4.79 -1.61
CA GLY A 48 -22.39 -6.19 -1.37
C GLY A 48 -21.05 -6.36 -0.65
N TRP A 49 -20.48 -7.55 -0.78
CA TRP A 49 -19.13 -7.86 -0.34
C TRP A 49 -18.10 -7.35 -1.36
N PHE A 50 -17.06 -6.67 -0.89
CA PHE A 50 -15.96 -6.17 -1.71
C PHE A 50 -14.58 -6.62 -1.22
N GLY A 51 -14.42 -6.99 0.06
CA GLY A 51 -13.17 -7.54 0.61
C GLY A 51 -13.14 -9.07 0.78
N VAL A 52 -14.28 -9.74 0.54
CA VAL A 52 -14.39 -11.20 0.58
C VAL A 52 -15.19 -11.76 -0.58
N MET A 53 -14.84 -12.98 -0.99
CA MET A 53 -15.62 -13.72 -1.96
C MET A 53 -16.94 -14.17 -1.34
N SER A 54 -18.04 -14.08 -2.08
CA SER A 54 -19.37 -14.44 -1.56
C SER A 54 -20.26 -15.12 -2.59
N TYR A 55 -21.14 -16.01 -2.11
CA TYR A 55 -22.15 -16.70 -2.92
C TYR A 55 -23.50 -16.76 -2.23
N SER A 56 -24.57 -16.93 -3.02
CA SER A 56 -25.89 -17.27 -2.51
C SER A 56 -25.98 -18.75 -2.13
N PRO A 57 -26.85 -19.15 -1.20
CA PRO A 57 -27.06 -20.56 -0.86
C PRO A 57 -27.49 -21.45 -2.04
N SER A 58 -28.15 -20.86 -3.04
CA SER A 58 -28.59 -21.53 -4.27
C SER A 58 -27.53 -21.59 -5.37
N ASP A 59 -26.32 -21.07 -5.14
CA ASP A 59 -25.25 -21.14 -6.15
C ASP A 59 -24.84 -22.61 -6.40
N PRO A 60 -24.67 -23.05 -7.67
CA PRO A 60 -24.30 -24.43 -7.97
C PRO A 60 -23.04 -24.93 -7.25
N LEU A 61 -22.06 -24.06 -7.00
CA LEU A 61 -20.83 -24.41 -6.28
C LEU A 61 -21.10 -24.67 -4.79
N VAL A 62 -22.10 -23.99 -4.23
CA VAL A 62 -22.56 -24.20 -2.85
C VAL A 62 -23.41 -25.46 -2.77
N THR A 63 -24.38 -25.64 -3.67
CA THR A 63 -25.27 -26.82 -3.67
C THR A 63 -24.51 -28.11 -3.96
N SER A 64 -23.46 -28.06 -4.80
CA SER A 64 -22.56 -29.19 -5.05
C SER A 64 -21.50 -29.40 -3.95
N ARG A 65 -21.53 -28.60 -2.87
CA ARG A 65 -20.58 -28.62 -1.74
C ARG A 65 -19.12 -28.40 -2.13
N LYS A 66 -18.87 -27.79 -3.29
CA LYS A 66 -17.52 -27.41 -3.73
C LYS A 66 -17.03 -26.20 -2.95
N VAL A 67 -17.93 -25.28 -2.67
CA VAL A 67 -17.73 -24.11 -1.81
C VAL A 67 -18.55 -24.27 -0.52
N LEU A 68 -18.01 -23.77 0.59
CA LEU A 68 -18.74 -23.61 1.84
C LEU A 68 -18.91 -22.12 2.10
N ILE A 69 -20.12 -21.69 2.45
CA ILE A 69 -20.42 -20.31 2.84
C ILE A 69 -20.72 -20.23 4.34
N ASP A 70 -20.58 -19.06 4.95
CA ASP A 70 -20.97 -18.80 6.33
C ASP A 70 -22.36 -18.13 6.41
N PRO A 71 -23.45 -18.89 6.64
CA PRO A 71 -24.78 -18.31 6.76
C PRO A 71 -24.99 -17.54 8.07
N THR A 72 -24.05 -17.62 9.02
CA THR A 72 -24.12 -16.89 10.31
C THR A 72 -23.54 -15.48 10.22
N ALA A 73 -22.77 -15.21 9.16
CA ALA A 73 -22.30 -13.87 8.85
C ALA A 73 -23.45 -12.95 8.40
N SER A 74 -23.16 -11.65 8.34
CA SER A 74 -24.10 -10.69 7.73
C SER A 74 -24.44 -11.11 6.30
N GLN A 75 -25.66 -10.82 5.86
CA GLN A 75 -26.08 -11.07 4.49
C GLN A 75 -26.07 -9.76 3.72
N PHE A 76 -25.32 -9.70 2.62
CA PHE A 76 -25.38 -8.57 1.68
C PHE A 76 -25.82 -9.07 0.31
N LEU A 77 -26.90 -8.48 -0.20
CA LEU A 77 -27.47 -8.81 -1.52
C LEU A 77 -27.72 -10.32 -1.73
N GLY A 78 -28.21 -11.01 -0.70
CA GLY A 78 -28.52 -12.43 -0.79
C GLY A 78 -27.31 -13.37 -0.64
N LYS A 79 -26.10 -12.82 -0.44
CA LYS A 79 -24.83 -13.58 -0.44
C LYS A 79 -24.14 -13.60 0.92
N PHE A 80 -23.37 -14.65 1.12
CA PHE A 80 -22.61 -14.93 2.33
C PHE A 80 -21.13 -15.17 1.98
N PRO A 81 -20.19 -14.80 2.88
CA PRO A 81 -18.77 -15.03 2.68
C PRO A 81 -18.45 -16.51 2.46
N VAL A 82 -17.50 -16.77 1.55
CA VAL A 82 -16.94 -18.10 1.31
C VAL A 82 -15.90 -18.42 2.38
N ILE A 83 -16.03 -19.58 3.02
CA ILE A 83 -15.07 -20.10 3.98
C ILE A 83 -13.93 -20.82 3.23
N GLN A 84 -12.68 -20.47 3.56
CA GLN A 84 -11.48 -21.19 3.16
C GLN A 84 -11.52 -22.65 3.64
N ARG A 85 -11.17 -23.59 2.79
CA ARG A 85 -11.26 -25.03 3.08
C ARG A 85 -9.93 -25.74 2.88
N LYS A 86 -9.60 -26.62 3.82
CA LYS A 86 -8.47 -27.54 3.68
C LYS A 86 -8.56 -28.40 2.40
N LEU A 87 -9.78 -28.81 2.02
CA LEU A 87 -10.03 -29.59 0.80
C LEU A 87 -9.63 -28.86 -0.49
N ASN A 88 -9.64 -27.53 -0.45
CA ASN A 88 -9.27 -26.66 -1.57
C ASN A 88 -7.78 -26.30 -1.57
N GLY A 89 -7.02 -26.73 -0.55
CA GLY A 89 -5.64 -26.29 -0.34
C GLY A 89 -5.52 -24.84 0.12
N ASP A 90 -6.59 -24.26 0.66
CA ASP A 90 -6.54 -22.90 1.20
C ASP A 90 -5.61 -22.84 2.43
N PRO A 91 -4.81 -21.77 2.58
CA PRO A 91 -3.78 -21.66 3.60
C PRO A 91 -4.33 -21.54 5.02
N ASN A 92 -5.54 -20.99 5.21
CA ASN A 92 -6.13 -20.78 6.53
C ASN A 92 -7.59 -21.27 6.59
N PRO A 93 -7.83 -22.60 6.65
CA PRO A 93 -9.17 -23.14 6.73
C PRO A 93 -9.98 -22.57 7.90
N GLY A 94 -11.22 -22.17 7.64
CA GLY A 94 -12.12 -21.55 8.63
C GLY A 94 -12.17 -20.01 8.55
N PHE A 95 -11.14 -19.37 7.99
CA PHE A 95 -11.22 -17.95 7.60
C PHE A 95 -12.07 -17.79 6.34
N TYR A 96 -12.39 -16.56 5.97
CA TYR A 96 -13.04 -16.28 4.70
C TYR A 96 -12.02 -16.09 3.57
N VAL A 97 -12.43 -16.36 2.34
CA VAL A 97 -11.63 -16.05 1.16
C VAL A 97 -11.60 -14.54 0.97
N SER A 98 -10.50 -13.91 1.35
CA SER A 98 -10.28 -12.47 1.21
C SER A 98 -9.73 -12.15 -0.17
N THR A 99 -10.22 -11.06 -0.76
CA THR A 99 -10.05 -10.77 -2.18
C THR A 99 -9.30 -9.47 -2.40
N THR A 100 -8.33 -9.46 -3.31
CA THR A 100 -7.91 -8.24 -4.02
C THR A 100 -8.78 -8.04 -5.27
N PRO A 101 -8.75 -6.88 -5.95
CA PRO A 101 -9.67 -6.58 -7.05
C PRO A 101 -9.61 -7.54 -8.24
N GLN A 102 -8.51 -8.27 -8.41
CA GLN A 102 -8.32 -9.20 -9.50
C GLN A 102 -7.94 -10.60 -8.99
N ALA A 103 -8.77 -11.59 -9.35
CA ALA A 103 -8.41 -12.99 -9.22
C ALA A 103 -7.59 -13.45 -10.44
N TYR A 104 -6.50 -14.19 -10.22
CA TYR A 104 -5.74 -14.87 -11.29
C TYR A 104 -6.08 -16.37 -11.42
N GLY A 105 -6.91 -16.90 -10.52
CA GLY A 105 -7.34 -18.29 -10.48
C GLY A 105 -8.86 -18.44 -10.29
N LYS A 106 -9.27 -19.49 -9.59
CA LYS A 106 -10.69 -19.71 -9.27
C LYS A 106 -11.09 -18.79 -8.10
N PRO A 107 -12.04 -17.87 -8.25
CA PRO A 107 -12.30 -16.81 -7.26
C PRO A 107 -12.65 -17.27 -5.83
N TYR A 108 -13.04 -18.53 -5.66
CA TYR A 108 -13.37 -19.12 -4.36
C TYR A 108 -12.18 -19.77 -3.64
N LEU A 109 -10.97 -19.67 -4.21
CA LEU A 109 -9.72 -20.13 -3.61
C LEU A 109 -8.91 -18.93 -3.14
N GLN A 110 -8.34 -18.99 -1.94
CA GLN A 110 -7.55 -17.89 -1.39
C GLN A 110 -6.31 -17.60 -2.24
N ASN A 111 -5.67 -18.65 -2.77
CA ASN A 111 -4.50 -18.55 -3.64
C ASN A 111 -4.80 -18.02 -5.05
N SER A 112 -5.99 -17.45 -5.27
CA SER A 112 -6.32 -16.76 -6.52
C SER A 112 -6.14 -15.25 -6.41
N TYR A 113 -5.77 -14.74 -5.23
CA TYR A 113 -5.58 -13.33 -4.93
C TYR A 113 -4.15 -13.08 -4.43
N ILE A 114 -3.71 -11.82 -4.51
CA ILE A 114 -2.42 -11.39 -3.94
C ILE A 114 -2.52 -11.40 -2.41
N ASP A 115 -1.57 -12.06 -1.75
CA ASP A 115 -1.51 -12.13 -0.29
C ASP A 115 -0.97 -10.84 0.34
N ALA A 116 -1.87 -9.98 0.83
CA ALA A 116 -1.55 -8.70 1.48
C ALA A 116 -0.69 -8.83 2.76
N SER A 117 -0.64 -10.01 3.39
CA SER A 117 0.23 -10.24 4.55
C SER A 117 1.69 -10.45 4.13
N ARG A 118 1.93 -10.82 2.86
CA ARG A 118 3.25 -11.20 2.34
C ARG A 118 3.78 -10.22 1.31
N VAL A 119 2.92 -9.67 0.46
CA VAL A 119 3.29 -8.83 -0.68
C VAL A 119 3.10 -7.35 -0.32
N PRO A 120 4.14 -6.51 -0.42
CA PRO A 120 4.00 -5.09 -0.19
C PRO A 120 3.36 -4.42 -1.41
N PHE A 121 2.14 -3.91 -1.26
CA PHE A 121 1.43 -3.20 -2.31
C PHE A 121 0.73 -1.93 -1.79
N GLY A 122 0.39 -1.03 -2.71
CA GLY A 122 -0.45 0.14 -2.44
C GLY A 122 -1.78 0.07 -3.18
N ALA A 123 -2.78 0.80 -2.68
CA ALA A 123 -4.03 1.06 -3.40
C ALA A 123 -3.91 2.36 -4.21
N LEU A 124 -4.30 2.30 -5.48
CA LEU A 124 -4.21 3.41 -6.41
C LEU A 124 -5.42 4.34 -6.26
N ASP A 125 -5.25 5.40 -5.48
CA ASP A 125 -6.22 6.48 -5.36
C ASP A 125 -6.52 7.14 -6.72
N GLY A 126 -7.80 7.40 -6.98
CA GLY A 126 -8.27 8.01 -8.23
C GLY A 126 -7.59 9.35 -8.57
N ARG A 127 -7.17 10.13 -7.57
CA ARG A 127 -6.48 11.41 -7.72
C ARG A 127 -5.07 11.27 -8.30
N LEU A 128 -4.47 10.08 -8.20
CA LEU A 128 -3.14 9.80 -8.74
C LEU A 128 -3.17 9.44 -10.24
N ARG A 129 -4.33 9.01 -10.77
CA ARG A 129 -4.46 8.62 -12.18
C ARG A 129 -4.22 9.77 -13.17
N PRO A 130 -4.77 10.99 -12.96
CA PRO A 130 -4.45 12.15 -13.82
C PRO A 130 -2.97 12.52 -13.82
N LEU A 131 -2.21 12.12 -12.80
CA LEU A 131 -0.76 12.33 -12.71
C LEU A 131 0.05 11.29 -13.51
N GLY A 132 -0.63 10.36 -14.18
CA GLY A 132 -0.03 9.31 -15.02
C GLY A 132 0.28 8.01 -14.28
N LEU A 133 -0.21 7.83 -13.05
CA LEU A 133 -0.07 6.57 -12.33
C LEU A 133 -1.09 5.53 -12.78
N SER A 134 -0.64 4.28 -12.79
CA SER A 134 -1.42 3.09 -13.12
C SER A 134 -1.12 1.94 -12.17
N LEU A 135 -1.98 0.92 -12.18
CA LEU A 135 -1.67 -0.33 -11.51
C LEU A 135 -0.37 -0.92 -12.10
N GLY A 136 0.46 -1.50 -11.25
CA GLY A 136 1.81 -1.97 -11.57
C GLY A 136 2.90 -0.92 -11.42
N ASP A 137 2.57 0.38 -11.26
CA ASP A 137 3.56 1.39 -10.92
C ASP A 137 4.11 1.17 -9.50
N TYR A 138 5.38 1.49 -9.33
CA TYR A 138 6.15 1.29 -8.12
C TYR A 138 6.18 2.53 -7.23
N GLY A 139 6.31 2.30 -5.93
CA GLY A 139 6.50 3.35 -4.94
C GLY A 139 7.36 2.89 -3.76
N LEU A 140 7.79 3.86 -2.97
CA LEU A 140 8.59 3.66 -1.77
C LEU A 140 7.94 4.43 -0.61
N ALA A 141 7.57 3.72 0.44
CA ALA A 141 7.16 4.30 1.71
C ALA A 141 8.38 4.41 2.64
N ILE A 142 8.59 5.57 3.24
CA ILE A 142 9.70 5.86 4.16
C ILE A 142 9.12 6.44 5.44
N ARG A 143 9.37 5.76 6.55
CA ARG A 143 9.09 6.27 7.88
C ARG A 143 10.21 7.26 8.29
N HIS A 144 9.86 8.38 8.90
CA HIS A 144 10.86 9.45 9.11
C HIS A 144 11.64 9.33 10.41
N ASP A 145 11.00 8.86 11.48
CA ASP A 145 11.58 8.75 12.82
C ASP A 145 12.46 7.50 13.00
N GLN A 146 12.33 6.52 12.10
CA GLN A 146 13.07 5.26 12.12
C GLN A 146 13.57 4.93 10.71
N ASN A 147 14.70 4.25 10.59
CA ASN A 147 15.24 3.80 9.31
C ASN A 147 14.45 2.57 8.79
N LEU A 148 13.15 2.74 8.63
CA LEU A 148 12.19 1.74 8.18
C LEU A 148 11.52 2.21 6.88
N GLN A 149 11.31 1.26 5.99
CA GLN A 149 10.94 1.49 4.60
C GLN A 149 10.21 0.28 4.05
N SER A 150 9.30 0.52 3.10
CA SER A 150 8.72 -0.55 2.32
C SER A 150 8.61 -0.13 0.85
N ALA A 151 9.23 -0.91 -0.01
CA ALA A 151 9.04 -0.80 -1.45
C ALA A 151 7.74 -1.52 -1.81
N PHE A 152 6.93 -0.92 -2.66
CA PHE A 152 5.64 -1.47 -3.06
C PHE A 152 5.35 -1.19 -4.53
N TYR A 153 4.26 -1.77 -5.01
CA TYR A 153 3.67 -1.47 -6.32
C TYR A 153 2.14 -1.43 -6.19
N PHE A 154 1.47 -0.73 -7.09
CA PHE A 154 0.02 -0.58 -7.03
C PHE A 154 -0.68 -1.84 -7.57
N VAL A 155 -1.46 -2.51 -6.73
CA VAL A 155 -2.24 -3.70 -7.15
C VAL A 155 -3.74 -3.53 -6.98
N ASP A 156 -4.14 -2.63 -6.09
CA ASP A 156 -5.54 -2.35 -5.82
C ASP A 156 -5.97 -1.07 -6.52
N SER A 157 -7.17 -1.07 -7.11
CA SER A 157 -7.86 0.16 -7.47
C SER A 157 -8.70 0.61 -6.29
N GLY A 158 -8.08 1.32 -5.35
CA GLY A 158 -8.79 1.90 -4.21
C GLY A 158 -10.00 2.73 -4.65
N ALA A 159 -10.97 2.91 -3.75
CA ALA A 159 -12.16 3.70 -4.04
C ALA A 159 -11.78 5.10 -4.56
N THR A 160 -12.60 5.67 -5.44
CA THR A 160 -12.26 6.85 -6.26
C THR A 160 -11.80 8.10 -5.48
N GLN A 161 -11.92 8.16 -4.14
CA GLN A 161 -11.66 9.37 -3.36
C GLN A 161 -10.94 9.24 -1.99
N TYR A 162 -10.56 8.06 -1.50
CA TYR A 162 -10.02 7.97 -0.12
C TYR A 162 -8.84 6.99 0.09
N ALA A 163 -8.22 6.51 -0.99
CA ALA A 163 -7.18 5.48 -0.92
C ALA A 163 -5.74 6.01 -0.80
N LEU A 164 -5.54 7.32 -0.67
CA LEU A 164 -4.20 7.88 -0.57
C LEU A 164 -3.53 7.43 0.74
N GLY A 165 -2.48 6.62 0.61
CA GLY A 165 -1.79 6.02 1.76
C GLY A 165 -2.34 4.65 2.19
N GLU A 166 -3.38 4.14 1.53
CA GLU A 166 -3.82 2.75 1.70
C GLU A 166 -2.78 1.79 1.11
N CYS A 167 -2.39 0.80 1.92
CA CYS A 167 -1.36 -0.17 1.57
C CYS A 167 -1.59 -1.50 2.29
N SER A 168 -0.98 -2.55 1.76
CA SER A 168 -1.10 -3.88 2.34
C SER A 168 -0.58 -3.96 3.78
N HIS A 169 -1.09 -4.93 4.54
CA HIS A 169 -0.59 -5.26 5.87
C HIS A 169 0.94 -5.43 5.90
N ARG A 170 1.54 -5.99 4.84
CA ARG A 170 2.99 -6.09 4.70
C ARG A 170 3.70 -4.74 4.76
N VAL A 171 3.23 -3.73 4.03
CA VAL A 171 3.80 -2.37 4.05
C VAL A 171 3.74 -1.79 5.47
N GLY A 172 2.61 -1.94 6.15
CA GLY A 172 2.47 -1.50 7.54
C GLY A 172 3.46 -2.17 8.49
N LYS A 173 3.70 -3.47 8.32
CA LYS A 173 4.66 -4.23 9.14
C LYS A 173 6.11 -3.84 8.87
N ASP A 174 6.48 -3.67 7.60
CA ASP A 174 7.83 -3.23 7.20
C ASP A 174 8.16 -1.85 7.79
N LEU A 175 7.16 -0.98 7.99
CA LEU A 175 7.30 0.33 8.63
C LEU A 175 7.22 0.27 10.18
N GLY A 176 7.19 -0.93 10.76
CA GLY A 176 7.22 -1.16 12.21
C GLY A 176 5.85 -1.09 12.88
N GLY A 177 4.76 -1.17 12.11
CA GLY A 177 3.40 -1.21 12.65
C GLY A 177 3.07 -2.50 13.39
N THR A 178 2.32 -2.38 14.48
CA THR A 178 1.93 -3.48 15.37
C THR A 178 0.43 -3.44 15.66
N GLY A 179 -0.16 -4.52 16.16
CA GLY A 179 -1.61 -4.62 16.31
C GLY A 179 -2.31 -5.14 15.05
N ARG A 180 -3.63 -4.94 14.99
CA ARG A 180 -4.58 -5.49 14.00
C ARG A 180 -5.79 -4.57 13.85
N GLY A 181 -6.48 -4.64 12.71
CA GLY A 181 -7.72 -3.90 12.43
C GLY A 181 -7.63 -2.42 12.80
N SER A 182 -8.67 -1.92 13.47
CA SER A 182 -8.74 -0.54 13.98
C SER A 182 -7.72 -0.19 15.07
N HIS A 183 -6.99 -1.18 15.61
CA HIS A 183 -5.96 -1.00 16.63
C HIS A 183 -4.54 -1.15 16.07
N PHE A 184 -4.38 -1.20 14.74
CA PHE A 184 -3.07 -1.20 14.13
C PHE A 184 -2.37 0.15 14.38
N ASN A 185 -1.21 0.10 15.03
CA ASN A 185 -0.41 1.28 15.31
C ASN A 185 0.35 1.71 14.04
N ASN A 186 -0.18 2.73 13.39
CA ASN A 186 0.37 3.42 12.24
C ASN A 186 0.68 4.90 12.53
N ASN A 187 0.73 5.30 13.81
CA ASN A 187 0.87 6.69 14.23
C ASN A 187 2.32 7.19 14.15
N TYR A 188 2.87 7.17 12.94
CA TYR A 188 4.20 7.67 12.62
C TYR A 188 4.17 8.36 11.25
N PRO A 189 5.02 9.38 11.03
CA PRO A 189 5.05 10.11 9.77
C PRO A 189 5.70 9.28 8.67
N VAL A 190 5.02 9.21 7.52
CA VAL A 190 5.47 8.48 6.33
C VAL A 190 5.46 9.41 5.12
N SER A 191 6.51 9.30 4.31
CA SER A 191 6.53 9.80 2.95
C SER A 191 6.34 8.66 1.97
N PHE A 192 5.51 8.88 0.97
CA PHE A 192 5.36 7.99 -0.16
C PHE A 192 5.95 8.67 -1.39
N ILE A 193 6.93 8.02 -2.02
CA ILE A 193 7.53 8.45 -3.28
C ILE A 193 7.03 7.49 -4.35
N ILE A 194 6.29 8.00 -5.33
CA ILE A 194 5.64 7.17 -6.34
C ILE A 194 6.15 7.56 -7.73
N PHE A 195 6.35 6.56 -8.59
CA PHE A 195 7.00 6.73 -9.89
C PHE A 195 6.00 6.41 -11.02
N PRO A 196 5.42 7.41 -11.69
CA PRO A 196 4.50 7.18 -12.80
C PRO A 196 5.15 6.42 -13.95
N ARG A 197 4.40 5.50 -14.57
CA ARG A 197 4.87 4.68 -15.72
C ARG A 197 6.14 3.88 -15.41
N SER A 198 6.32 3.53 -14.13
CA SER A 198 7.42 2.69 -13.69
C SER A 198 7.11 1.20 -13.83
N GLY A 199 5.83 0.83 -13.94
CA GLY A 199 5.40 -0.51 -14.33
C GLY A 199 5.81 -0.82 -15.77
N THR A 200 6.32 -2.03 -16.01
CA THR A 200 6.89 -2.43 -17.32
C THR A 200 5.94 -3.25 -18.19
N GLY A 201 4.64 -3.25 -17.89
CA GLY A 201 3.67 -4.10 -18.57
C GLY A 201 2.52 -3.35 -19.25
N PRO A 202 1.97 -3.87 -20.37
CA PRO A 202 0.54 -3.69 -20.65
C PRO A 202 -0.27 -4.18 -19.43
N PRO A 203 -1.59 -3.93 -19.31
CA PRO A 203 -2.42 -4.42 -18.20
C PRO A 203 -2.50 -5.96 -18.21
N LYS A 204 -1.39 -6.62 -17.90
CA LYS A 204 -1.28 -8.03 -17.58
C LYS A 204 -1.87 -8.18 -16.18
N LEU A 205 -2.40 -9.37 -15.92
CA LEU A 205 -2.76 -9.79 -14.57
C LEU A 205 -1.67 -9.35 -13.60
N LEU A 206 -2.07 -8.58 -12.59
CA LEU A 206 -1.18 -8.24 -11.49
C LEU A 206 -0.97 -9.53 -10.70
N ILE A 207 0.28 -10.00 -10.69
CA ILE A 207 0.71 -11.18 -9.95
C ILE A 207 1.62 -10.74 -8.81
N GLU A 208 1.75 -11.60 -7.81
CA GLU A 208 2.67 -11.38 -6.69
C GLU A 208 4.10 -11.15 -7.18
N GLN A 209 4.72 -10.06 -6.72
CA GLN A 209 6.14 -9.76 -6.94
C GLN A 209 6.91 -9.94 -5.63
N SER A 210 8.13 -10.46 -5.73
CA SER A 210 9.03 -10.54 -4.59
C SER A 210 9.63 -9.18 -4.24
N ASP A 211 10.01 -8.98 -2.97
CA ASP A 211 10.69 -7.75 -2.51
C ASP A 211 11.90 -7.40 -3.37
N ALA A 212 12.70 -8.39 -3.77
CA ALA A 212 13.86 -8.20 -4.63
C ALA A 212 13.49 -7.66 -6.02
N THR A 213 12.37 -8.11 -6.58
CA THR A 213 11.87 -7.63 -7.88
C THR A 213 11.43 -6.17 -7.79
N ILE A 214 10.65 -5.85 -6.75
CA ILE A 214 10.16 -4.49 -6.48
C ILE A 214 11.34 -3.54 -6.23
N GLN A 215 12.33 -3.97 -5.42
CA GLN A 215 13.55 -3.22 -5.16
C GLN A 215 14.38 -2.98 -6.42
N ALA A 216 14.58 -4.01 -7.25
CA ALA A 216 15.31 -3.90 -8.51
C ALA A 216 14.63 -2.92 -9.47
N ALA A 217 13.29 -2.90 -9.50
CA ALA A 217 12.53 -1.93 -10.27
C ALA A 217 12.74 -0.50 -9.74
N LEU A 218 12.68 -0.27 -8.43
CA LEU A 218 12.81 1.07 -7.84
C LEU A 218 14.22 1.67 -7.97
N ARG A 219 15.28 0.86 -7.83
CA ARG A 219 16.66 1.35 -7.76
C ARG A 219 17.07 2.35 -8.85
N PRO A 220 16.88 2.09 -10.15
CA PRO A 220 17.20 3.07 -11.19
C PRO A 220 16.34 4.35 -11.10
N ARG A 221 15.09 4.28 -10.64
CA ARG A 221 14.25 5.47 -10.47
C ARG A 221 14.74 6.37 -9.33
N LEU A 222 15.16 5.78 -8.21
CA LEU A 222 15.75 6.53 -7.09
C LEU A 222 17.09 7.14 -7.46
N PHE A 223 17.89 6.43 -8.27
CA PHE A 223 19.12 6.98 -8.84
C PHE A 223 18.84 8.17 -9.77
N ASP A 224 17.85 8.08 -10.65
CA ASP A 224 17.46 9.21 -11.51
C ASP A 224 16.91 10.38 -10.70
N LEU A 225 16.08 10.09 -9.68
CA LEU A 225 15.57 11.09 -8.75
C LEU A 225 16.70 11.83 -8.02
N SER A 226 17.77 11.14 -7.65
CA SER A 226 18.90 11.75 -6.96
C SER A 226 19.76 12.67 -7.85
N ARG A 227 19.51 12.67 -9.16
CA ARG A 227 20.17 13.57 -10.12
C ARG A 227 19.37 14.85 -10.41
N ALA A 228 18.14 14.95 -9.90
CA ALA A 228 17.34 16.17 -10.00
C ALA A 228 18.07 17.34 -9.32
N SER A 229 17.93 18.55 -9.85
CA SER A 229 18.60 19.73 -9.30
C SER A 229 18.13 20.08 -7.89
N ASN A 230 16.90 19.69 -7.53
CA ASN A 230 16.29 19.88 -6.22
C ASN A 230 16.23 18.57 -5.39
N ALA A 231 17.04 17.55 -5.71
CA ALA A 231 17.02 16.26 -4.99
C ALA A 231 17.25 16.39 -3.47
N GLN A 232 18.09 17.33 -3.05
CA GLN A 232 18.33 17.59 -1.61
C GLN A 232 17.14 18.28 -0.93
N GLU A 233 16.41 19.13 -1.67
CA GLU A 233 15.21 19.79 -1.17
C GLU A 233 14.12 18.79 -0.84
N LEU A 234 14.00 17.68 -1.59
CA LEU A 234 13.09 16.60 -1.27
C LEU A 234 13.38 16.01 0.12
N CYS A 235 14.64 15.69 0.42
CA CYS A 235 15.01 15.11 1.71
C CYS A 235 14.74 16.08 2.87
N LEU A 236 14.99 17.37 2.65
CA LEU A 236 14.64 18.43 3.60
C LEU A 236 13.14 18.58 3.75
N LEU A 237 12.37 18.55 2.67
CA LEU A 237 10.91 18.64 2.69
C LEU A 237 10.31 17.51 3.51
N MET A 238 10.74 16.27 3.25
CA MET A 238 10.35 15.10 4.04
C MET A 238 10.68 15.30 5.51
N GLY A 239 11.89 15.77 5.81
CA GLY A 239 12.30 16.00 7.20
C GLY A 239 11.52 17.12 7.90
N PHE A 240 11.22 18.21 7.21
CA PHE A 240 10.41 19.29 7.77
C PHE A 240 8.94 18.92 7.94
N ASN A 241 8.50 17.86 7.27
CA ASN A 241 7.13 17.34 7.32
C ASN A 241 6.93 16.28 8.42
N GLU A 242 7.64 16.44 9.55
CA GLU A 242 7.33 15.83 10.84
C GLU A 242 6.01 16.38 11.36
N VAL A 243 4.89 15.72 11.08
CA VAL A 243 3.61 16.15 11.62
C VAL A 243 2.92 14.99 12.31
N ALA A 244 2.50 15.23 13.55
CA ALA A 244 1.46 14.45 14.17
C ALA A 244 0.13 14.65 13.40
N PRO A 245 -0.75 13.65 13.34
CA PRO A 245 -1.90 13.59 12.42
C PRO A 245 -2.87 14.79 12.43
N THR A 246 -2.84 15.65 13.45
CA THR A 246 -3.85 16.68 13.71
C THR A 246 -3.54 18.05 13.11
N ASN A 247 -2.36 18.29 12.54
CA ASN A 247 -1.96 19.62 12.02
C ASN A 247 -1.73 19.63 10.51
N LEU A 248 -2.07 20.75 9.86
CA LEU A 248 -1.71 20.99 8.47
C LEU A 248 -0.19 20.94 8.30
N PRO A 249 0.34 20.21 7.31
CA PRO A 249 1.78 20.09 7.17
C PRO A 249 2.44 21.42 6.79
N ARG A 250 3.44 21.81 7.58
CA ARG A 250 4.22 23.06 7.38
C ARG A 250 5.55 22.82 6.67
N GLY A 251 5.76 21.63 6.10
CA GLY A 251 7.02 21.22 5.49
C GLY A 251 7.54 22.23 4.46
N LYS A 252 6.67 22.69 3.54
CA LYS A 252 7.05 23.66 2.50
C LYS A 252 7.49 25.01 3.06
N ALA A 253 6.75 25.56 4.02
CA ALA A 253 7.09 26.85 4.63
C ALA A 253 8.46 26.79 5.36
N LYS A 254 8.73 25.68 6.07
CA LYS A 254 10.02 25.45 6.73
C LYS A 254 11.16 25.24 5.73
N LEU A 255 10.91 24.52 4.63
CA LEU A 255 11.88 24.39 3.54
C LEU A 255 12.22 25.76 2.95
N ASP A 256 11.22 26.58 2.64
CA ASP A 256 11.42 27.92 2.09
C ASP A 256 12.23 28.82 3.05
N GLU A 257 11.97 28.70 4.35
CA GLU A 257 12.73 29.40 5.37
C GLU A 257 14.19 28.92 5.47
N TYR A 258 14.43 27.61 5.34
CA TYR A 258 15.75 27.01 5.28
C TYR A 258 16.53 27.47 4.04
N LEU A 259 15.90 27.46 2.86
CA LEU A 259 16.52 27.90 1.61
C LEU A 259 16.88 29.38 1.63
N ARG A 260 16.11 30.23 2.32
CA ARG A 260 16.48 31.63 2.56
C ARG A 260 17.65 31.80 3.53
N ASN A 261 17.90 30.83 4.42
CA ASN A 261 18.90 30.91 5.48
C ASN A 261 19.64 29.56 5.66
N PRO A 262 20.53 29.17 4.73
CA PRO A 262 21.12 27.82 4.67
C PRO A 262 22.01 27.45 5.86
N GLY A 263 22.35 28.40 6.74
CA GLY A 263 23.06 28.14 8.00
C GLY A 263 22.20 27.56 9.13
N ARG A 264 20.88 27.40 8.92
CA ARG A 264 20.01 26.78 9.91
C ARG A 264 20.28 25.28 10.06
N PRO A 265 20.03 24.69 11.25
CA PRO A 265 20.07 23.24 11.41
C PRO A 265 19.07 22.54 10.48
N LYS A 266 19.46 21.38 9.97
CA LYS A 266 18.54 20.48 9.26
C LYS A 266 17.57 19.82 10.25
N PRO A 267 16.42 19.28 9.78
CA PRO A 267 15.56 18.42 10.59
C PRO A 267 16.35 17.28 11.25
N SER A 268 15.97 16.89 12.47
CA SER A 268 16.67 15.83 13.22
C SER A 268 16.57 14.47 12.53
N ASN A 269 15.48 14.23 11.79
CA ASN A 269 15.26 13.03 10.99
C ASN A 269 15.94 13.02 9.60
N TYR A 270 16.60 14.12 9.20
CA TYR A 270 17.16 14.26 7.86
C TYR A 270 18.14 13.14 7.50
N ALA A 271 19.01 12.76 8.45
CA ALA A 271 19.98 11.68 8.26
C ALA A 271 19.29 10.31 8.10
N THR A 272 18.23 10.06 8.86
CA THR A 272 17.42 8.83 8.77
C THR A 272 16.77 8.71 7.40
N ILE A 273 16.15 9.80 6.91
CA ILE A 273 15.52 9.84 5.59
C ILE A 273 16.54 9.57 4.48
N LEU A 274 17.71 10.22 4.55
CA LEU A 274 18.79 10.00 3.58
C LEU A 274 19.27 8.56 3.56
N LEU A 275 19.40 7.92 4.74
CA LEU A 275 19.83 6.53 4.83
C LEU A 275 18.79 5.57 4.23
N GLY A 276 17.49 5.81 4.50
CA GLY A 276 16.41 5.04 3.90
C GLY A 276 16.42 5.14 2.38
N LEU A 277 16.53 6.36 1.84
CA LEU A 277 16.65 6.60 0.39
C LEU A 277 17.89 5.92 -0.23
N ALA A 278 19.05 6.03 0.44
CA ALA A 278 20.30 5.46 -0.05
C ALA A 278 20.26 3.93 -0.16
N THR A 279 19.48 3.28 0.71
CA THR A 279 19.26 1.82 0.66
C THR A 279 18.63 1.37 -0.68
N PHE A 280 17.85 2.24 -1.32
CA PHE A 280 17.25 2.02 -2.65
C PHE A 280 18.03 2.70 -3.78
N GLY A 281 19.27 3.11 -3.55
CA GLY A 281 20.15 3.63 -4.60
C GLY A 281 20.07 5.13 -4.86
N PHE A 282 19.39 5.90 -4.00
CA PHE A 282 19.48 7.37 -4.04
C PHE A 282 20.89 7.83 -3.64
N GLN A 283 21.50 8.71 -4.43
CA GLN A 283 22.85 9.23 -4.18
C GLN A 283 22.81 10.73 -3.84
N SER A 284 23.09 11.08 -2.58
CA SER A 284 22.97 12.45 -2.06
C SER A 284 24.12 13.41 -2.45
N TYR A 285 25.15 12.91 -3.16
CA TYR A 285 26.41 13.63 -3.37
C TYR A 285 26.89 13.72 -4.84
N LEU A 286 26.04 13.48 -5.83
CA LEU A 286 26.46 13.69 -7.23
C LEU A 286 26.43 15.18 -7.59
N PRO A 287 27.52 15.78 -8.13
CA PRO A 287 27.46 17.12 -8.72
C PRO A 287 26.46 17.10 -9.88
N SER A 288 25.41 17.91 -9.79
CA SER A 288 24.24 17.86 -10.67
C SER A 288 24.59 18.30 -12.11
N PRO A 289 24.32 17.48 -13.16
CA PRO A 289 24.43 17.90 -14.54
C PRO A 289 23.08 18.02 -15.29
N LYS A 290 21.90 17.87 -14.64
CA LYS A 290 20.59 17.91 -15.34
C LYS A 290 19.55 18.79 -14.63
N LYS A 291 18.94 19.71 -15.40
CA LYS A 291 17.74 20.49 -15.01
C LYS A 291 16.49 19.62 -15.11
N VAL A 292 16.16 18.87 -14.07
CA VAL A 292 14.87 18.18 -13.92
C VAL A 292 14.35 18.50 -12.51
N GLU A 293 13.07 18.85 -12.41
CA GLU A 293 12.40 19.26 -11.17
C GLU A 293 11.52 18.13 -10.60
N ILE A 294 11.50 18.02 -9.27
CA ILE A 294 10.59 17.18 -8.48
C ILE A 294 9.37 18.03 -8.07
N PHE A 295 8.15 17.50 -8.25
CA PHE A 295 6.87 18.16 -7.93
C PHE A 295 6.14 17.49 -6.76
#